data_AF-A0A525CNW0-F1
#
_entry.id   AF-A0A525CNW0-F1
#
_cell.length_a   1.000
_cell.length_b   1.000
_cell.length_c   1.000
_cell.angle_alpha   90.00
_cell.angle_beta   90.00
_cell.angle_gamma   90.00
#
_symmetry.space_group_name_H-M   'P 1'
#
loop_
_entity.id
_entity.type
_entity.pdbx_description
1 polymer ?
#
loop_
_entity_poly.entity_id
_entity_poly.type
_entity_poly.pdbx_seq_one_letter_code
_entity_poly.pdbx_strand_id
1 'polypeptide(L)'
;MRFDIQGRGSYGSEQYGYGSYFTALKIRKADRVTSTKDKKQTALRITFGMGVIILVFLIEIFGLHPTGIYSYATTGYKSYTIGLKKDEVLRLINQNRSIRTMRACDPTKVYRLTSRKGFEFTDDLAQSDHWICYDKRGSDFLFIFKQNRLSRILIQRIRLGRKDPSLIFTRCNPIVVENVDTLLKNQYHYKVFYKN
;
A
#
# COMPACT_ATOMS: atom_id res chain seq x y z
N MET A 1 86.90 10.17 -57.45
CA MET A 1 88.08 9.54 -56.84
C MET A 1 87.61 8.44 -55.89
N ARG A 2 88.31 7.31 -55.90
CA ARG A 2 88.00 6.06 -55.18
C ARG A 2 88.57 6.08 -53.76
N PHE A 3 87.82 5.43 -52.85
CA PHE A 3 88.17 4.74 -51.59
C PHE A 3 89.01 5.46 -50.51
N ASP A 4 88.51 5.45 -49.26
CA ASP A 4 89.05 4.48 -48.31
C ASP A 4 88.12 4.13 -47.14
N ILE A 5 88.31 2.89 -46.67
CA ILE A 5 87.59 2.18 -45.60
C ILE A 5 88.52 2.06 -44.39
N GLN A 6 88.02 2.26 -43.16
CA GLN A 6 88.42 1.56 -41.91
C GLN A 6 87.71 2.21 -40.71
N GLY A 7 87.22 1.52 -39.67
CA GLY A 7 87.34 0.11 -39.26
C GLY A 7 86.20 -0.26 -38.28
N ARG A 8 85.85 -1.56 -38.19
CA ARG A 8 86.08 -2.46 -37.03
C ARG A 8 85.80 -1.77 -35.68
N GLY A 9 84.84 -2.14 -34.83
CA GLY A 9 84.05 -3.36 -34.65
C GLY A 9 83.94 -3.58 -33.13
N SER A 10 82.82 -4.09 -32.61
CA SER A 10 82.84 -4.90 -31.37
C SER A 10 81.51 -5.61 -31.14
N TYR A 11 81.63 -6.89 -30.85
CA TYR A 11 80.60 -7.84 -30.42
C TYR A 11 80.00 -7.50 -29.04
N GLY A 12 78.78 -8.00 -28.82
CA GLY A 12 78.14 -8.18 -27.51
C GLY A 12 76.94 -7.26 -27.30
N SER A 13 75.75 -7.70 -26.93
CA SER A 13 75.27 -9.00 -26.47
C SER A 13 73.76 -9.06 -26.67
N GLU A 14 73.28 -10.20 -27.15
CA GLU A 14 71.91 -10.66 -26.97
C GLU A 14 71.61 -10.71 -25.45
N GLN A 15 70.56 -10.06 -24.95
CA GLN A 15 69.80 -10.48 -23.74
C GLN A 15 68.76 -9.46 -23.22
N TYR A 16 67.88 -8.88 -24.05
CA TYR A 16 66.74 -8.12 -23.50
C TYR A 16 65.46 -8.34 -24.31
N GLY A 17 64.94 -9.57 -24.32
CA GLY A 17 63.74 -9.91 -25.10
C GLY A 17 62.63 -10.66 -24.38
N TYR A 18 62.90 -11.36 -23.27
CA TYR A 18 61.93 -12.32 -22.71
C TYR A 18 61.29 -11.93 -21.37
N GLY A 19 61.89 -11.01 -20.60
CA GLY A 19 61.32 -10.55 -19.32
C GLY A 19 60.12 -9.59 -19.45
N SER A 20 60.03 -8.84 -20.56
CA SER A 20 58.98 -7.82 -20.75
C SER A 20 57.61 -8.42 -21.08
N TYR A 21 57.56 -9.46 -21.92
CA TYR A 21 56.31 -10.08 -22.37
C TYR A 21 55.59 -10.86 -21.26
N PHE A 22 56.33 -11.59 -20.42
CA PHE A 22 55.72 -12.33 -19.29
C PHE A 22 55.15 -11.39 -18.23
N THR A 23 55.83 -10.27 -17.97
CA THR A 23 55.37 -9.28 -17.00
C THR A 23 54.13 -8.55 -17.50
N ALA A 24 54.09 -8.15 -18.78
CA ALA A 24 52.92 -7.54 -19.41
C ALA A 24 51.70 -8.48 -19.48
N LEU A 25 51.90 -9.79 -19.71
CA LEU A 25 50.82 -10.79 -19.69
C LEU A 25 50.29 -11.06 -18.27
N LYS A 26 51.15 -11.04 -17.25
CA LYS A 26 50.75 -11.21 -15.85
C LYS A 26 49.96 -10.00 -15.35
N ILE A 27 50.37 -8.78 -15.71
CA ILE A 27 49.66 -7.53 -15.40
C ILE A 27 48.30 -7.50 -16.12
N ARG A 28 48.23 -7.81 -17.42
CA ARG A 28 46.95 -7.88 -18.15
C ARG A 28 45.98 -8.93 -17.62
N LYS A 29 46.48 -10.07 -17.11
CA LYS A 29 45.65 -11.08 -16.44
C LYS A 29 45.18 -10.61 -15.06
N ALA A 30 46.06 -9.97 -14.28
CA ALA A 30 45.69 -9.38 -12.99
C ALA A 30 44.63 -8.28 -13.15
N ASP A 31 44.79 -7.38 -14.13
CA ASP A 31 43.85 -6.29 -14.43
C ASP A 31 42.48 -6.79 -14.94
N ARG A 32 42.45 -7.90 -15.70
CA ARG A 32 41.16 -8.54 -16.07
C ARG A 32 40.48 -9.18 -14.87
N VAL A 33 41.24 -9.76 -13.95
CA VAL A 33 40.71 -10.41 -12.75
C VAL A 33 40.21 -9.38 -11.72
N THR A 34 40.91 -8.25 -11.56
CA THR A 34 40.44 -7.13 -10.72
C THR A 34 39.25 -6.43 -11.36
N SER A 35 39.28 -6.12 -12.66
CA SER A 35 38.13 -5.51 -13.38
C SER A 35 36.86 -6.37 -13.32
N THR A 36 36.98 -7.71 -13.38
CA THR A 36 35.82 -8.60 -13.24
C THR A 36 35.34 -8.75 -11.80
N LYS A 37 36.24 -8.70 -10.80
CA LYS A 37 35.85 -8.66 -9.38
C LYS A 37 35.17 -7.35 -9.02
N ASP A 38 35.69 -6.21 -9.50
CA ASP A 38 35.10 -4.89 -9.26
C ASP A 38 33.74 -4.76 -9.94
N LYS A 39 33.59 -5.21 -11.20
CA LYS A 39 32.27 -5.26 -11.88
C LYS A 39 31.27 -6.16 -11.15
N LYS A 40 31.71 -7.31 -10.62
CA LYS A 40 30.85 -8.19 -9.82
C LYS A 40 30.46 -7.55 -8.49
N GLN A 41 31.38 -6.85 -7.82
CA GLN A 41 31.10 -6.14 -6.57
C GLN A 41 30.16 -4.95 -6.79
N THR A 42 30.33 -4.19 -7.87
CA THR A 42 29.43 -3.09 -8.24
C THR A 42 28.05 -3.61 -8.63
N ALA A 43 27.96 -4.68 -9.43
CA ALA A 43 26.69 -5.32 -9.77
C ALA A 43 25.95 -5.82 -8.51
N LEU A 44 26.67 -6.50 -7.60
CA LEU A 44 26.10 -7.01 -6.35
C LEU A 44 25.55 -5.88 -5.47
N ARG A 45 26.29 -4.76 -5.35
CA ARG A 45 25.87 -3.56 -4.60
C ARG A 45 24.62 -2.92 -5.22
N ILE A 46 24.54 -2.84 -6.55
CA ILE A 46 23.37 -2.30 -7.25
C ILE A 46 22.15 -3.20 -7.03
N THR A 47 22.28 -4.52 -7.16
CA THR A 47 21.17 -5.45 -6.90
C THR A 47 20.72 -5.45 -5.44
N PHE A 48 21.65 -5.31 -4.49
CA PHE A 48 21.30 -5.23 -3.07
C PHE A 48 20.58 -3.92 -2.75
N GLY A 49 21.06 -2.79 -3.28
CA GLY A 49 20.40 -1.49 -3.13
C GLY A 49 18.99 -1.47 -3.75
N MET A 50 18.84 -2.04 -4.95
CA MET A 50 17.55 -2.17 -5.62
C MET A 50 16.61 -3.12 -4.86
N GLY A 51 17.13 -4.22 -4.30
CA GLY A 51 16.39 -5.14 -3.45
C GLY A 51 15.87 -4.49 -2.17
N VAL A 52 16.67 -3.64 -1.51
CA VAL A 52 16.25 -2.89 -0.33
C VAL A 52 15.17 -1.86 -0.69
N ILE A 53 15.28 -1.17 -1.82
CA ILE A 53 14.25 -0.23 -2.28
C ILE A 53 12.94 -0.98 -2.55
N ILE A 54 12.97 -2.09 -3.27
CA ILE A 54 11.80 -2.92 -3.52
C ILE A 54 11.22 -3.43 -2.19
N LEU A 55 12.04 -3.85 -1.23
CA LEU A 55 11.58 -4.29 0.08
C LEU A 55 10.91 -3.15 0.87
N VAL A 56 11.45 -1.94 0.84
CA VAL A 56 10.83 -0.76 1.48
C VAL A 56 9.49 -0.43 0.82
N PHE A 57 9.42 -0.43 -0.51
CA PHE A 57 8.16 -0.28 -1.23
C PHE A 57 7.18 -1.41 -0.90
N LEU A 58 7.64 -2.65 -0.81
CA LEU A 58 6.81 -3.77 -0.39
C LEU A 58 6.38 -3.62 1.06
N ILE A 59 7.20 -3.13 1.99
CA ILE A 59 6.80 -2.90 3.38
C ILE A 59 5.83 -1.72 3.50
N GLU A 60 5.96 -0.66 2.69
CA GLU A 60 4.94 0.40 2.64
C GLU A 60 3.64 -0.10 1.99
N ILE A 61 3.75 -0.89 0.92
CA ILE A 61 2.62 -1.55 0.26
C ILE A 61 2.05 -2.68 1.15
N PHE A 62 2.78 -3.31 2.06
CA PHE A 62 2.26 -4.38 2.93
C PHE A 62 1.88 -3.87 4.31
N GLY A 63 2.47 -2.75 4.74
CA GLY A 63 2.04 -1.81 5.78
C GLY A 63 0.75 -1.07 5.42
N LEU A 64 0.09 -1.51 4.34
CA LEU A 64 -1.35 -1.45 4.13
C LEU A 64 -2.09 -1.81 5.42
N HIS A 65 -2.89 -0.86 5.89
CA HIS A 65 -3.81 -0.99 7.03
C HIS A 65 -4.38 -2.42 7.18
N PRO A 66 -4.28 -3.03 8.37
CA PRO A 66 -4.73 -4.40 8.60
C PRO A 66 -6.23 -4.55 8.30
N THR A 67 -6.66 -5.78 8.02
CA THR A 67 -8.08 -6.10 8.01
C THR A 67 -8.66 -5.89 9.41
N GLY A 68 -9.86 -5.35 9.49
CA GLY A 68 -10.50 -5.11 10.77
C GLY A 68 -11.61 -4.08 10.71
N ILE A 69 -12.21 -3.86 11.87
CA ILE A 69 -13.23 -2.83 12.09
C ILE A 69 -12.56 -1.61 12.73
N TYR A 70 -12.75 -0.46 12.10
CA TYR A 70 -12.27 0.83 12.57
C TYR A 70 -13.45 1.65 13.04
N SER A 71 -13.32 2.33 14.18
CA SER A 71 -14.38 3.17 14.76
C SER A 71 -13.94 4.62 14.84
N TYR A 72 -14.76 5.52 14.31
CA TYR A 72 -14.54 6.96 14.31
C TYR A 72 -15.73 7.65 14.97
N ALA A 73 -15.51 8.26 16.13
CA ALA A 73 -16.56 8.91 16.93
C ALA A 73 -16.27 10.38 17.26
N THR A 74 -15.06 10.88 17.00
CA THR A 74 -14.65 12.27 17.32
C THR A 74 -14.51 13.11 16.06
N THR A 75 -13.50 12.86 15.25
CA THR A 75 -13.19 13.65 14.04
C THR A 75 -13.91 13.15 12.78
N GLY A 76 -14.18 11.84 12.71
CA GLY A 76 -14.81 11.20 11.55
C GLY A 76 -13.80 10.52 10.63
N TYR A 77 -14.17 10.29 9.37
CA TYR A 77 -13.32 9.61 8.38
C TYR A 77 -13.39 10.28 7.01
N LYS A 78 -12.23 10.69 6.49
CA LYS A 78 -12.12 11.43 5.22
C LYS A 78 -13.06 12.64 5.22
N SER A 79 -14.01 12.69 4.28
CA SER A 79 -15.00 13.76 4.14
C SER A 79 -16.20 13.60 5.08
N TYR A 80 -16.35 12.47 5.76
CA TYR A 80 -17.45 12.22 6.68
C TYR A 80 -17.08 12.71 8.08
N THR A 81 -17.43 13.94 8.38
CA THR A 81 -17.21 14.55 9.71
C THR A 81 -18.34 14.17 10.66
N ILE A 82 -18.01 13.95 11.93
CA ILE A 82 -19.03 13.74 12.97
C ILE A 82 -19.85 15.03 13.15
N GLY A 83 -21.16 14.89 13.33
CA GLY A 83 -22.12 15.99 13.43
C GLY A 83 -22.85 16.35 12.14
N LEU A 84 -22.41 15.83 10.98
CA LEU A 84 -23.09 16.04 9.69
C LEU A 84 -24.53 15.53 9.72
N LYS A 85 -25.43 16.21 9.01
CA LYS A 85 -26.82 15.77 8.90
C LYS A 85 -26.95 14.58 7.93
N LYS A 86 -28.02 13.78 8.07
CA LYS A 86 -28.27 12.59 7.21
C LYS A 86 -28.25 12.91 5.71
N ASP A 87 -28.82 14.03 5.29
CA ASP A 87 -28.84 14.50 3.89
C ASP A 87 -27.43 14.85 3.37
N GLU A 88 -26.61 15.50 4.19
CA GLU A 88 -25.21 15.80 3.86
C GLU A 88 -24.38 14.52 3.72
N VAL A 89 -24.58 13.56 4.62
CA VAL A 89 -23.93 12.25 4.55
C VAL A 89 -24.35 11.50 3.29
N LEU A 90 -25.65 11.50 2.93
CA LEU A 90 -26.13 10.87 1.70
C LEU A 90 -25.52 11.53 0.45
N ARG A 91 -25.38 12.85 0.44
CA ARG A 91 -24.69 13.57 -0.65
C ARG A 91 -23.24 13.11 -0.81
N LEU A 92 -22.51 12.94 0.29
CA LEU A 92 -21.13 12.43 0.27
C LEU A 92 -21.05 10.97 -0.18
N ILE A 93 -22.00 10.13 0.24
CA ILE A 93 -22.13 8.74 -0.24
C ILE A 93 -22.32 8.72 -1.76
N ASN A 94 -23.19 9.58 -2.30
CA ASN A 94 -23.46 9.69 -3.73
C ASN A 94 -22.26 10.20 -4.55
N GLN A 95 -21.37 10.98 -3.94
CA GLN A 95 -20.10 11.37 -4.58
C GLN A 95 -19.14 10.17 -4.67
N ASN A 96 -19.24 9.20 -3.75
CA ASN A 96 -18.43 7.99 -3.78
C ASN A 96 -19.03 6.91 -4.71
N ARG A 97 -18.67 6.96 -6.00
CA ARG A 97 -19.15 6.05 -7.07
C ARG A 97 -18.90 4.55 -6.83
N SER A 98 -18.05 4.20 -5.87
CA SER A 98 -17.74 2.81 -5.53
C SER A 98 -18.76 2.18 -4.57
N ILE A 99 -19.52 3.02 -3.86
CA ILE A 99 -20.69 2.59 -3.09
C ILE A 99 -21.87 2.43 -4.04
N ARG A 100 -22.39 1.21 -4.13
CA ARG A 100 -23.53 0.87 -5.02
C ARG A 100 -24.68 0.21 -4.31
N THR A 101 -24.44 -0.27 -3.10
CA THR A 101 -25.49 -0.85 -2.25
C THR A 101 -25.45 -0.14 -0.91
N MET A 102 -26.63 0.26 -0.45
CA MET A 102 -26.86 0.82 0.87
C MET A 102 -28.01 0.06 1.52
N ARG A 103 -28.00 -0.06 2.84
CA ARG A 103 -29.04 -0.68 3.63
C ARG A 103 -29.38 0.24 4.80
N ALA A 104 -30.65 0.60 4.92
CA ALA A 104 -31.20 1.21 6.13
C ALA A 104 -31.56 0.08 7.11
N CYS A 105 -31.28 0.26 8.40
CA CYS A 105 -31.75 -0.63 9.46
C CYS A 105 -32.89 0.05 10.21
N ASP A 106 -33.99 -0.67 10.41
CA ASP A 106 -35.20 -0.20 11.10
C ASP A 106 -35.88 1.01 10.42
N PRO A 107 -36.66 0.79 9.33
CA PRO A 107 -36.99 -0.50 8.72
C PRO A 107 -35.83 -1.07 7.88
N THR A 108 -35.68 -2.40 7.89
CA THR A 108 -34.63 -3.06 7.10
C THR A 108 -34.97 -2.98 5.61
N LYS A 109 -34.31 -2.07 4.89
CA LYS A 109 -34.50 -1.87 3.45
C LYS A 109 -33.18 -1.73 2.71
N VAL A 110 -33.09 -2.39 1.56
CA VAL A 110 -31.87 -2.43 0.73
C VAL A 110 -32.07 -1.61 -0.52
N TYR A 111 -31.15 -0.68 -0.75
CA TYR A 111 -31.06 0.18 -1.92
C TYR A 111 -29.89 -0.29 -2.79
N ARG A 112 -30.14 -0.57 -4.07
CA ARG A 112 -29.11 -0.94 -5.05
C ARG A 112 -29.18 0.00 -6.25
N LEU A 113 -28.05 0.63 -6.57
CA LEU A 113 -27.95 1.48 -7.76
C LEU A 113 -27.69 0.62 -9.00
N THR A 114 -28.66 0.58 -9.90
CA THR A 114 -28.53 -0.03 -11.23
C THR A 114 -28.07 0.97 -12.30
N SER A 115 -28.21 2.27 -12.03
CA SER A 115 -27.89 3.36 -12.97
C SER A 115 -26.74 4.25 -12.45
N ARG A 116 -26.46 5.36 -13.15
CA ARG A 116 -25.53 6.40 -12.69
C ARG A 116 -26.18 7.39 -11.70
N LYS A 117 -27.50 7.34 -11.52
CA LYS A 117 -28.21 8.17 -10.52
C LYS A 117 -27.80 7.72 -9.12
N GLY A 118 -27.59 8.68 -8.23
CA GLY A 118 -27.30 8.40 -6.82
C GLY A 118 -28.52 7.87 -6.07
N PHE A 119 -28.33 7.54 -4.80
CA PHE A 119 -29.40 7.24 -3.87
C PHE A 119 -30.26 8.48 -3.62
N GLU A 120 -31.57 8.29 -3.55
CA GLU A 120 -32.52 9.33 -3.15
C GLU A 120 -32.76 9.27 -1.65
N PHE A 121 -33.00 10.44 -1.05
CA PHE A 121 -33.34 10.52 0.37
C PHE A 121 -34.81 10.11 0.55
N THR A 122 -35.04 8.98 1.20
CA THR A 122 -36.36 8.37 1.39
C THR A 122 -36.76 8.39 2.86
N ASP A 123 -38.05 8.20 3.15
CA ASP A 123 -38.55 8.16 4.53
C ASP A 123 -37.89 7.05 5.36
N ASP A 124 -37.62 5.89 4.76
CA ASP A 124 -36.91 4.80 5.45
C ASP A 124 -35.50 5.21 5.86
N LEU A 125 -34.79 6.01 5.03
CA LEU A 125 -33.48 6.55 5.39
C LEU A 125 -33.59 7.63 6.46
N ALA A 126 -34.62 8.47 6.37
CA ALA A 126 -34.88 9.51 7.36
C ALA A 126 -35.13 8.91 8.76
N GLN A 127 -35.94 7.86 8.83
CA GLN A 127 -36.30 7.15 10.06
C GLN A 127 -35.15 6.29 10.61
N SER A 128 -34.39 5.64 9.73
CA SER A 128 -33.32 4.73 10.14
C SER A 128 -32.12 5.45 10.76
N ASP A 129 -31.73 5.05 11.96
CA ASP A 129 -30.53 5.58 12.64
C ASP A 129 -29.23 4.87 12.27
N HIS A 130 -29.30 3.82 11.44
CA HIS A 130 -28.14 3.02 11.08
C HIS A 130 -28.15 2.70 9.59
N TRP A 131 -27.12 3.17 8.88
CA TRP A 131 -26.98 2.90 7.45
C TRP A 131 -25.72 2.10 7.18
N ILE A 132 -25.87 0.96 6.50
CA ILE A 132 -24.75 0.13 6.04
C ILE A 132 -24.52 0.38 4.55
N CYS A 133 -23.33 0.80 4.16
CA CYS A 133 -22.92 1.02 2.77
C CYS A 133 -21.83 0.03 2.38
N TYR A 134 -21.98 -0.60 1.21
CA TYR A 134 -21.01 -1.56 0.70
C TYR A 134 -20.19 -0.94 -0.43
N ASP A 135 -18.89 -0.75 -0.20
CA ASP A 135 -17.94 -0.29 -1.21
C ASP A 135 -17.36 -1.48 -1.98
N LYS A 136 -17.48 -1.44 -3.30
CA LYS A 136 -16.89 -2.45 -4.19
C LYS A 136 -15.36 -2.57 -4.07
N ARG A 137 -14.69 -1.58 -3.47
CA ARG A 137 -13.25 -1.57 -3.20
C ARG A 137 -12.86 -2.39 -1.96
N GLY A 138 -13.82 -3.07 -1.31
CA GLY A 138 -13.56 -3.91 -0.15
C GLY A 138 -13.60 -3.14 1.17
N SER A 139 -14.50 -2.19 1.30
CA SER A 139 -14.76 -1.52 2.58
C SER A 139 -16.27 -1.43 2.83
N ASP A 140 -16.72 -1.94 3.97
CA ASP A 140 -18.12 -1.77 4.37
C ASP A 140 -18.16 -0.64 5.42
N PHE A 141 -19.11 0.27 5.27
CA PHE A 141 -19.29 1.41 6.16
C PHE A 141 -20.58 1.22 6.95
N LEU A 142 -20.56 1.50 8.25
CA LEU A 142 -21.76 1.62 9.07
C LEU A 142 -21.77 3.05 9.63
N PHE A 143 -22.76 3.82 9.22
CA PHE A 143 -23.03 5.15 9.73
C PHE A 143 -24.08 5.06 10.83
N ILE A 144 -23.78 5.61 11.99
CA ILE A 144 -24.66 5.62 13.17
C ILE A 144 -25.07 7.06 13.42
N PHE A 145 -26.37 7.31 13.40
CA PHE A 145 -26.95 8.63 13.61
C PHE A 145 -27.59 8.73 15.00
N LYS A 146 -27.51 9.92 15.59
CA LYS A 146 -28.26 10.29 16.79
C LYS A 146 -28.86 11.66 16.54
N GLN A 147 -30.16 11.83 16.78
CA GLN A 147 -30.86 13.11 16.57
C GLN A 147 -30.63 13.67 15.17
N ASN A 148 -30.73 12.81 14.13
CA ASN A 148 -30.52 13.17 12.72
C ASN A 148 -29.09 13.66 12.36
N ARG A 149 -28.10 13.42 13.23
CA ARG A 149 -26.70 13.79 13.01
C ARG A 149 -25.79 12.58 13.11
N LEU A 150 -24.75 12.55 12.29
CA LEU A 150 -23.76 11.49 12.27
C LEU A 150 -23.01 11.50 13.60
N SER A 151 -23.12 10.42 14.37
CA SER A 151 -22.49 10.29 15.68
C SER A 151 -21.23 9.42 15.63
N ARG A 152 -21.21 8.43 14.74
CA ARG A 152 -20.11 7.46 14.63
C ARG A 152 -20.09 6.82 13.25
N ILE A 153 -18.89 6.46 12.81
CA ILE A 153 -18.66 5.70 11.59
C ILE A 153 -17.85 4.47 11.95
N LEU A 154 -18.35 3.29 11.60
CA LEU A 154 -17.54 2.07 11.59
C LEU A 154 -17.14 1.72 10.16
N ILE A 155 -15.91 1.27 9.97
CA ILE A 155 -15.39 0.85 8.67
C ILE A 155 -14.82 -0.54 8.81
N GLN A 156 -15.37 -1.51 8.08
CA GLN A 156 -14.78 -2.83 7.95
C GLN A 156 -13.91 -2.87 6.69
N ARG A 157 -12.59 -3.00 6.84
CA ARG A 157 -11.67 -3.19 5.71
C ARG A 157 -11.46 -4.67 5.41
N ILE A 158 -11.62 -5.02 4.14
CA ILE A 158 -11.51 -6.39 3.62
C ILE A 158 -10.23 -6.48 2.77
N ARG A 159 -9.37 -7.48 3.01
CA ARG A 159 -8.15 -7.73 2.24
C ARG A 159 -8.24 -9.11 1.59
N LEU A 160 -7.72 -9.23 0.36
CA LEU A 160 -7.65 -10.50 -0.39
C LEU A 160 -9.00 -11.22 -0.58
N GLY A 161 -10.11 -10.47 -0.63
CA GLY A 161 -11.44 -11.03 -0.90
C GLY A 161 -12.06 -11.87 0.23
N ARG A 162 -11.36 -12.07 1.35
CA ARG A 162 -11.92 -12.75 2.52
C ARG A 162 -12.63 -11.73 3.41
N LYS A 163 -13.96 -11.66 3.28
CA LYS A 163 -14.81 -10.98 4.25
C LYS A 163 -14.83 -11.85 5.51
N ASP A 164 -14.19 -11.42 6.58
CA ASP A 164 -14.57 -11.94 7.90
C ASP A 164 -15.99 -11.46 8.17
N PRO A 165 -16.98 -12.35 8.32
CA PRO A 165 -18.35 -11.93 8.52
C PRO A 165 -18.46 -11.27 9.90
N SER A 166 -18.53 -9.93 9.93
CA SER A 166 -18.87 -9.21 11.14
C SER A 166 -20.39 -9.16 11.27
N LEU A 167 -20.91 -9.58 12.42
CA LEU A 167 -22.34 -9.51 12.72
C LEU A 167 -22.89 -8.09 12.60
N ILE A 168 -22.07 -7.09 12.93
CA ILE A 168 -22.41 -5.64 12.86
C ILE A 168 -22.70 -5.17 11.43
N PHE A 169 -22.02 -5.75 10.42
CA PHE A 169 -22.14 -5.34 9.01
C PHE A 169 -23.03 -6.26 8.18
N THR A 170 -23.39 -7.42 8.73
CA THR A 170 -24.20 -8.44 8.05
C THR A 170 -25.67 -8.39 8.49
N ARG A 171 -25.94 -8.09 9.77
CA ARG A 171 -27.29 -8.04 10.33
C ARG A 171 -27.62 -6.62 10.78
N CYS A 172 -28.77 -6.11 10.35
CA CYS A 172 -29.40 -4.96 10.97
C CYS A 172 -29.97 -5.39 12.33
N ASN A 173 -29.10 -5.51 13.32
CA ASN A 173 -29.49 -5.85 14.69
C ASN A 173 -29.23 -4.63 15.60
N PRO A 174 -30.27 -3.89 16.00
CA PRO A 174 -30.11 -2.68 16.80
C PRO A 174 -29.37 -2.93 18.12
N ILE A 175 -29.58 -4.07 18.78
CA ILE A 175 -28.88 -4.43 20.04
C ILE A 175 -27.36 -4.49 19.85
N VAL A 176 -26.92 -4.98 18.69
CA VAL A 176 -25.51 -5.09 18.32
C VAL A 176 -24.94 -3.70 18.01
N VAL A 177 -25.73 -2.81 17.41
CA VAL A 177 -25.28 -1.45 17.07
C VAL A 177 -25.26 -0.52 18.29
N GLU A 178 -26.15 -0.71 19.25
CA GLU A 178 -26.13 0.04 20.52
C GLU A 178 -24.90 -0.30 21.38
N ASN A 179 -24.47 -1.57 21.36
CA ASN A 179 -23.34 -2.06 22.14
C ASN A 179 -22.00 -2.09 21.37
N VAL A 180 -21.84 -1.21 20.39
CA VAL A 180 -20.65 -1.15 19.54
C VAL A 180 -19.36 -1.07 20.36
N ASP A 181 -19.32 -0.28 21.44
CA ASP A 181 -18.10 -0.16 22.25
C ASP A 181 -17.71 -1.46 22.95
N THR A 182 -18.68 -2.21 23.46
CA THR A 182 -18.46 -3.52 24.08
C THR A 182 -18.01 -4.56 23.05
N LEU A 183 -18.62 -4.56 21.87
CA LEU A 183 -18.22 -5.45 20.77
C LEU A 183 -16.80 -5.16 20.30
N LEU A 184 -16.47 -3.88 20.08
CA LEU A 184 -15.15 -3.47 19.65
C LEU A 184 -14.08 -3.80 20.70
N LYS A 185 -14.37 -3.67 22.00
CA LYS A 185 -13.46 -4.06 23.09
C LYS A 185 -13.04 -5.53 23.02
N ASN A 186 -13.91 -6.41 22.54
CA ASN A 186 -13.65 -7.85 22.48
C ASN A 186 -13.04 -8.32 21.15
N GLN A 187 -12.83 -7.41 20.17
CA GLN A 187 -12.16 -7.75 18.92
C GLN A 187 -10.64 -7.57 19.01
N TYR A 188 -9.91 -8.31 18.18
CA TYR A 188 -8.44 -8.29 18.19
C TYR A 188 -7.91 -6.88 17.88
N HIS A 189 -7.30 -6.23 18.87
CA HIS A 189 -6.81 -4.86 18.77
C HIS A 189 -5.41 -4.80 18.18
N TYR A 190 -5.23 -4.02 17.12
CA TYR A 190 -3.91 -3.51 16.78
C TYR A 190 -3.72 -2.15 17.46
N LYS A 191 -2.76 -2.07 18.40
CA LYS A 191 -2.47 -0.91 19.28
C LYS A 191 -2.25 0.44 18.57
N VAL A 192 -2.00 0.46 17.26
CA VAL A 192 -1.60 1.66 16.51
C VAL A 192 -2.79 2.56 16.11
N PHE A 193 -4.04 2.14 16.34
CA PHE A 193 -5.17 2.65 15.55
C PHE A 193 -6.32 3.31 16.31
N TYR A 194 -6.15 3.64 17.59
CA TYR A 194 -7.08 4.50 18.32
C TYR A 194 -6.39 5.81 18.73
N LYS A 195 -6.85 6.94 18.19
CA LYS A 195 -6.68 8.24 18.84
C LYS A 195 -7.96 8.46 19.67
N ASN A 196 -7.82 8.39 20.99
CA ASN A 196 -8.84 8.89 21.92
C ASN A 196 -9.03 10.39 21.72
#